data_AF-A0A2D7TX54-F1
#
_entry.id   AF-A0A2D7TX54-F1
#
_cell.length_a   1.000
_cell.length_b   1.000
_cell.length_c   1.000
_cell.angle_alpha   90.00
_cell.angle_beta   90.00
_cell.angle_gamma   90.00
#
_symmetry.space_group_name_H-M   'P 1'
#
loop_
_entity.id
_entity.type
_entity.pdbx_description
1 polymer ?
#
loop_
_entity_poly.entity_id
_entity_poly.type
_entity_poly.pdbx_seq_one_letter_code
_entity_poly.pdbx_strand_id
1 'polypeptide(L)'
;MKKIIALFLLTFFLLNLTYGYSKGSKYKDTDWNIHFYDNCGFPSYKKPNKNLSWLKEKKNKFLRLQLSDKQIGKCPSDNKIRNRAPYWERAELKQESTFKKNTSYEIKFKFRLIEGFQNNYEYIFQIHGYKSMKCNSPLLFIQTKGRNKHLRLLLSKYPYDRNDSISNLIKKGSFTKYKLATNNSHRIFVENILNKWVDIKFLIHFKQTNGMLDMYFNGEKVLENQSFDMLRCQTPHIKFGIYRPGNDQSKNFTSIIDFDKFIVNKIKKR
;
A
#
# COMPACT_ATOMS: atom_id res chain seq x y z
N MET A 1 -37.60 10.85 -57.29
CA MET A 1 -37.49 9.62 -56.46
C MET A 1 -36.01 9.30 -56.27
N LYS A 2 -35.58 9.12 -55.01
CA LYS A 2 -34.57 8.15 -54.49
C LYS A 2 -33.29 7.96 -55.33
N LYS A 3 -32.04 8.08 -54.86
CA LYS A 3 -31.43 8.22 -53.52
C LYS A 3 -29.98 8.67 -53.73
N ILE A 4 -29.49 9.53 -52.85
CA ILE A 4 -28.07 9.87 -52.67
C ILE A 4 -27.36 8.67 -52.06
N ILE A 5 -26.29 8.17 -52.68
CA ILE A 5 -25.37 7.22 -52.07
C ILE A 5 -24.11 8.00 -51.70
N ALA A 6 -24.12 8.55 -50.48
CA ALA A 6 -22.92 8.96 -49.78
C ALA A 6 -22.37 7.72 -49.07
N LEU A 7 -21.36 7.08 -49.65
CA LEU A 7 -20.68 5.96 -48.98
C LEU A 7 -19.60 6.53 -48.06
N PHE A 8 -19.92 6.53 -46.78
CA PHE A 8 -19.06 6.82 -45.63
C PHE A 8 -17.74 6.03 -45.71
N LEU A 9 -16.64 6.69 -46.10
CA LEU A 9 -15.26 6.26 -45.82
C LEU A 9 -14.81 6.96 -44.53
N LEU A 10 -15.49 6.66 -43.43
CA LEU A 10 -15.13 7.14 -42.11
C LEU A 10 -15.43 6.03 -41.11
N THR A 11 -14.41 5.23 -40.77
CA THR A 11 -14.19 4.60 -39.45
C THR A 11 -13.32 3.34 -39.61
N PHE A 12 -12.01 3.52 -39.74
CA PHE A 12 -11.07 2.47 -39.31
C PHE A 12 -9.78 3.08 -38.74
N PHE A 13 -9.92 4.18 -37.99
CA PHE A 13 -8.96 4.45 -36.93
C PHE A 13 -9.33 3.53 -35.77
N LEU A 14 -8.76 2.33 -35.78
CA LEU A 14 -8.59 1.51 -34.59
C LEU A 14 -7.80 2.36 -33.59
N LEU A 15 -8.53 3.13 -32.79
CA LEU A 15 -8.05 3.66 -31.53
C LEU A 15 -7.69 2.43 -30.69
N ASN A 16 -6.42 2.04 -30.77
CA ASN A 16 -5.74 1.40 -29.68
C ASN A 16 -5.76 2.41 -28.51
N LEU A 17 -6.90 2.51 -27.85
CA LEU A 17 -7.05 3.06 -26.52
C LEU A 17 -6.24 2.16 -25.59
N THR A 18 -4.93 2.37 -25.62
CA THR A 18 -4.12 2.12 -24.45
C THR A 18 -4.78 2.92 -23.34
N TYR A 19 -5.47 2.21 -22.44
CA TYR A 19 -5.97 2.77 -21.18
C TYR A 19 -4.75 3.20 -20.35
N GLY A 20 -4.15 4.32 -20.72
CA GLY A 20 -3.27 5.08 -19.86
C GLY A 20 -4.13 5.62 -18.75
N TYR A 21 -4.16 4.92 -17.61
CA TYR A 21 -4.68 5.53 -16.39
C TYR A 21 -3.87 6.80 -16.15
N SER A 22 -4.49 7.95 -16.41
CA SER A 22 -3.92 9.25 -16.04
C SER A 22 -3.57 9.17 -14.56
N LYS A 23 -2.33 9.51 -14.21
CA LYS A 23 -1.94 9.67 -12.80
C LYS A 23 -2.90 10.71 -12.22
N GLY A 24 -3.67 10.36 -11.19
CA GLY A 24 -4.59 11.31 -10.58
C GLY A 24 -3.85 12.34 -9.73
N SER A 25 -4.61 13.08 -8.90
CA SER A 25 -4.11 14.23 -8.16
C SER A 25 -2.85 13.91 -7.35
N LYS A 26 -1.87 14.83 -7.34
CA LYS A 26 -0.68 14.72 -6.50
C LYS A 26 -1.01 15.11 -5.06
N TYR A 27 -0.52 14.33 -4.10
CA TYR A 27 -0.69 14.54 -2.67
C TYR A 27 0.67 14.70 -2.00
N LYS A 28 0.83 15.82 -1.31
CA LYS A 28 2.02 16.19 -0.53
C LYS A 28 1.63 17.22 0.53
N ASP A 29 2.28 17.14 1.69
CA ASP A 29 2.28 18.22 2.68
C ASP A 29 3.62 18.99 2.65
N THR A 30 3.64 20.19 3.22
CA THR A 30 4.81 21.07 3.28
C THR A 30 6.00 20.45 4.01
N ASP A 31 5.75 19.54 4.95
CA ASP A 31 6.76 18.81 5.72
C ASP A 31 6.99 17.38 5.20
N TRP A 32 6.48 17.05 4.02
CA TRP A 32 6.82 15.80 3.33
C TRP A 32 7.91 16.07 2.29
N ASN A 33 8.88 15.17 2.13
CA ASN A 33 9.93 15.32 1.11
C ASN A 33 9.68 14.45 -0.15
N ILE A 34 8.55 13.75 -0.20
CA ILE A 34 8.11 12.94 -1.33
C ILE A 34 6.66 13.25 -1.72
N HIS A 35 6.31 12.87 -2.96
CA HIS A 35 4.98 13.04 -3.52
C HIS A 35 4.30 11.69 -3.72
N PHE A 36 2.99 11.71 -3.56
CA PHE A 36 2.14 10.56 -3.83
C PHE A 36 1.03 10.92 -4.81
N TYR A 37 0.38 9.91 -5.36
CA TYR A 37 -0.81 10.04 -6.20
C TYR A 37 -1.76 8.89 -5.87
N ASP A 38 -3.01 8.99 -6.30
CA ASP A 38 -3.98 7.90 -6.13
C ASP A 38 -3.51 6.64 -6.89
N ASN A 39 -3.43 5.50 -6.20
CA ASN A 39 -2.82 4.31 -6.81
C ASN A 39 -3.60 3.82 -8.04
N CYS A 40 -4.94 3.78 -7.94
CA CYS A 40 -5.86 3.44 -9.03
C CYS A 40 -7.15 4.26 -8.97
N GLY A 41 -7.14 5.41 -8.29
CA GLY A 41 -8.35 6.17 -7.94
C GLY A 41 -9.04 5.68 -6.67
N PHE A 42 -10.04 6.46 -6.22
CA PHE A 42 -10.81 6.19 -5.01
C PHE A 42 -12.24 5.73 -5.31
N PRO A 43 -12.81 4.79 -4.54
CA PRO A 43 -14.20 4.36 -4.68
C PRO A 43 -15.22 5.51 -4.56
N SER A 44 -14.96 6.47 -3.68
CA SER A 44 -15.86 7.57 -3.35
C SER A 44 -15.13 8.90 -3.10
N TYR A 45 -15.64 9.95 -3.76
CA TYR A 45 -15.13 11.32 -3.66
C TYR A 45 -16.09 12.28 -2.93
N LYS A 46 -17.32 11.83 -2.61
CA LYS A 46 -18.38 12.65 -2.01
C LYS A 46 -18.57 12.28 -0.53
N LYS A 47 -18.95 13.28 0.27
CA LYS A 47 -19.35 13.08 1.68
C LYS A 47 -20.66 12.26 1.76
N PRO A 48 -20.90 11.53 2.87
CA PRO A 48 -20.02 11.38 4.04
C PRO A 48 -18.85 10.40 3.81
N ASN A 49 -18.94 9.54 2.79
CA ASN A 49 -17.99 8.44 2.57
C ASN A 49 -16.80 8.83 1.69
N LYS A 50 -16.30 10.06 1.79
CA LYS A 50 -15.18 10.54 0.98
C LYS A 50 -13.90 9.84 1.45
N ASN A 51 -13.24 9.10 0.55
CA ASN A 51 -12.13 8.25 0.95
C ASN A 51 -10.86 8.99 1.39
N LEU A 52 -10.68 10.25 0.95
CA LEU A 52 -9.50 11.04 1.24
C LEU A 52 -9.86 12.49 1.52
N SER A 53 -9.33 13.05 2.60
CA SER A 53 -9.46 14.47 2.93
C SER A 53 -8.18 15.00 3.58
N TRP A 54 -7.82 16.25 3.26
CA TRP A 54 -6.85 17.00 4.06
C TRP A 54 -7.56 17.57 5.29
N LEU A 55 -7.01 17.34 6.47
CA LEU A 55 -7.47 17.91 7.72
C LEU A 55 -6.38 18.76 8.36
N LYS A 56 -6.76 19.57 9.34
CA LYS A 56 -5.86 20.40 10.11
C LYS A 56 -6.26 20.33 11.57
N GLU A 57 -5.28 20.05 12.44
CA GLU A 57 -5.43 20.16 13.88
C GLU A 57 -4.36 21.12 14.39
N LYS A 58 -4.78 22.20 15.06
CA LYS A 58 -3.91 23.32 15.44
C LYS A 58 -3.17 23.86 14.18
N LYS A 59 -1.84 23.73 14.14
CA LYS A 59 -1.00 24.13 13.00
C LYS A 59 -0.53 22.95 12.14
N ASN A 60 -0.91 21.71 12.48
CA ASN A 60 -0.49 20.51 11.75
C ASN A 60 -1.55 20.14 10.71
N LYS A 61 -1.15 20.10 9.43
CA LYS A 61 -1.97 19.56 8.35
C LYS A 61 -1.61 18.08 8.20
N PHE A 62 -2.60 17.25 7.87
CA PHE A 62 -2.39 15.81 7.69
C PHE A 62 -3.45 15.22 6.77
N LEU A 63 -3.17 14.03 6.26
CA LEU A 63 -4.05 13.34 5.33
C LEU A 63 -4.89 12.29 6.05
N ARG A 64 -6.22 12.42 6.00
CA ARG A 64 -7.16 11.39 6.45
C ARG A 64 -7.58 10.51 5.29
N LEU A 65 -7.49 9.20 5.47
CA LEU A 65 -8.15 8.21 4.64
C LEU A 65 -9.25 7.50 5.42
N GLN A 66 -10.37 7.25 4.75
CA GLN A 66 -11.50 6.49 5.28
C GLN A 66 -11.87 5.41 4.26
N LEU A 67 -12.28 4.24 4.75
CA LEU A 67 -12.80 3.15 3.93
C LEU A 67 -13.97 2.48 4.64
N SER A 68 -15.15 2.60 4.06
CA SER A 68 -16.38 1.96 4.50
C SER A 68 -16.59 0.63 3.78
N ASP A 69 -17.48 -0.20 4.32
CA ASP A 69 -17.93 -1.45 3.71
C ASP A 69 -18.31 -1.26 2.23
N LYS A 70 -18.01 -2.26 1.40
CA LYS A 70 -18.33 -2.31 -0.05
C LYS A 70 -17.71 -1.21 -0.90
N GLN A 71 -16.74 -0.45 -0.37
CA GLN A 71 -15.95 0.48 -1.18
C GLN A 71 -14.85 -0.26 -1.96
N ILE A 72 -15.29 -0.97 -3.00
CA ILE A 72 -14.44 -1.77 -3.87
C ILE A 72 -13.39 -0.89 -4.54
N GLY A 73 -12.13 -1.31 -4.44
CA GLY A 73 -11.00 -0.61 -5.05
C GLY A 73 -11.13 -0.51 -6.58
N LYS A 74 -10.50 0.50 -7.15
CA LYS A 74 -10.56 0.78 -8.59
C LYS A 74 -9.45 0.13 -9.40
N CYS A 75 -8.53 -0.63 -8.79
CA CYS A 75 -7.57 -1.37 -9.60
C CYS A 75 -8.27 -2.58 -10.27
N PRO A 76 -7.83 -3.02 -11.48
CA PRO A 76 -8.42 -4.18 -12.15
C PRO A 76 -8.39 -5.49 -11.34
N SER A 77 -7.48 -5.59 -10.37
CA SER A 77 -7.37 -6.75 -9.47
C SER A 77 -8.39 -6.78 -8.33
N ASP A 78 -9.10 -5.68 -8.09
CA ASP A 78 -9.91 -5.49 -6.88
C ASP A 78 -11.28 -6.16 -7.01
N ASN A 79 -11.80 -6.30 -8.24
CA ASN A 79 -13.01 -7.07 -8.54
C ASN A 79 -12.75 -8.59 -8.66
N LYS A 80 -11.52 -9.06 -8.40
CA LYS A 80 -11.17 -10.48 -8.55
C LYS A 80 -11.27 -11.21 -7.22
N ILE A 81 -11.96 -12.34 -7.26
CA ILE A 81 -12.03 -13.28 -6.13
C ILE A 81 -10.63 -13.81 -5.82
N ARG A 82 -10.16 -13.63 -4.59
CA ARG A 82 -8.90 -14.21 -4.10
C ARG A 82 -8.83 -14.23 -2.59
N ASN A 83 -8.10 -15.19 -2.04
CA ASN A 83 -7.97 -15.39 -0.58
C ASN A 83 -9.34 -15.50 0.13
N ARG A 84 -10.32 -16.15 -0.51
CA ARG A 84 -11.71 -16.30 -0.05
C ARG A 84 -12.50 -14.98 0.05
N ALA A 85 -11.94 -13.87 -0.43
CA ALA A 85 -12.65 -12.60 -0.54
C ALA A 85 -13.28 -12.47 -1.93
N PRO A 86 -14.55 -12.03 -2.04
CA PRO A 86 -15.21 -11.82 -3.33
C PRO A 86 -14.60 -10.67 -4.14
N TYR A 87 -14.14 -9.63 -3.43
CA TYR A 87 -13.47 -8.46 -3.97
C TYR A 87 -12.52 -7.88 -2.91
N TRP A 88 -11.87 -6.77 -3.24
CA TRP A 88 -10.99 -6.03 -2.35
C TRP A 88 -11.42 -4.58 -2.24
N GLU A 89 -11.47 -4.09 -1.01
CA GLU A 89 -11.73 -2.69 -0.72
C GLU A 89 -10.40 -1.94 -0.61
N ARG A 90 -10.37 -0.71 -1.13
CA ARG A 90 -9.13 0.08 -1.17
C ARG A 90 -9.39 1.58 -1.19
N ALA A 91 -8.65 2.29 -0.34
CA ALA A 91 -8.32 3.69 -0.49
C ALA A 91 -6.83 3.85 -0.24
N GLU A 92 -6.01 3.94 -1.29
CA GLU A 92 -4.54 3.95 -1.17
C GLU A 92 -3.89 4.98 -2.09
N LEU A 93 -2.86 5.61 -1.56
CA LEU A 93 -1.91 6.42 -2.30
C LEU A 93 -0.65 5.63 -2.63
N LYS A 94 0.02 6.02 -3.71
CA LYS A 94 1.24 5.41 -4.23
C LYS A 94 2.31 6.48 -4.42
N GLN A 95 3.55 6.16 -4.07
CA GLN A 95 4.70 7.04 -4.27
C GLN A 95 4.94 7.29 -5.76
N GLU A 96 5.19 8.56 -6.11
CA GLU A 96 5.46 8.96 -7.50
C GLU A 96 6.77 8.37 -8.03
N SER A 97 7.81 8.41 -7.21
CA SER A 97 9.13 7.84 -7.51
C SER A 97 9.27 6.40 -7.02
N THR A 98 10.37 5.76 -7.42
CA THR A 98 10.72 4.40 -6.98
C THR A 98 12.06 4.40 -6.25
N PHE A 99 12.25 3.46 -5.35
CA PHE A 99 13.54 3.21 -4.73
C PHE A 99 14.52 2.60 -5.74
N LYS A 100 15.75 3.12 -5.75
CA LYS A 100 16.86 2.49 -6.46
C LYS A 100 17.32 1.25 -5.69
N LYS A 101 17.65 0.20 -6.43
CA LYS A 101 18.32 -1.00 -5.88
C LYS A 101 19.76 -0.69 -5.52
N ASN A 102 20.37 -1.58 -4.75
CA ASN A 102 21.71 -1.44 -4.16
C ASN A 102 21.86 -0.12 -3.39
N THR A 103 20.79 0.34 -2.74
CA THR A 103 20.75 1.62 -2.03
C THR A 103 20.04 1.44 -0.70
N SER A 104 20.56 2.09 0.33
CA SER A 104 19.94 2.17 1.66
C SER A 104 19.10 3.44 1.78
N TYR A 105 17.97 3.33 2.47
CA TYR A 105 17.06 4.43 2.74
C TYR A 105 16.64 4.44 4.20
N GLU A 106 16.47 5.64 4.73
CA GLU A 106 15.66 5.90 5.91
C GLU A 106 14.28 6.34 5.44
N ILE A 107 13.23 5.64 5.86
CA ILE A 107 11.83 5.98 5.58
C ILE A 107 11.15 6.27 6.92
N LYS A 108 10.68 7.50 7.10
CA LYS A 108 9.95 7.94 8.28
C LYS A 108 8.56 8.42 7.89
N PHE A 109 7.56 8.09 8.69
CA PHE A 109 6.21 8.64 8.59
C PHE A 109 5.47 8.48 9.91
N LYS A 110 4.38 9.23 10.06
CA LYS A 110 3.44 9.10 11.17
C LYS A 110 2.12 8.55 10.68
N PHE A 111 1.45 7.79 11.53
CA PHE A 111 0.03 7.48 11.33
C PHE A 111 -0.73 7.56 12.65
N ARG A 112 -2.05 7.74 12.57
CA ARG A 112 -2.96 7.69 13.72
C ARG A 112 -4.23 6.96 13.32
N LEU A 113 -4.56 5.88 14.01
CA LEU A 113 -5.82 5.16 13.80
C LEU A 113 -6.93 5.95 14.53
N ILE A 114 -8.03 6.25 13.84
CA ILE A 114 -9.16 7.02 14.41
C ILE A 114 -10.32 6.09 14.72
N GLU A 115 -10.64 5.21 13.77
CA GLU A 115 -11.75 4.27 13.87
C GLU A 115 -11.40 2.98 13.10
N GLY A 116 -12.01 1.87 13.50
CA GLY A 116 -11.92 0.61 12.78
C GLY A 116 -10.62 -0.15 13.04
N PHE A 117 -10.09 -0.79 11.98
CA PHE A 117 -9.00 -1.77 12.08
C PHE A 117 -9.33 -2.99 12.94
N GLN A 118 -10.63 -3.23 13.11
CA GLN A 118 -11.22 -4.34 13.83
C GLN A 118 -11.50 -5.57 12.96
N ASN A 119 -11.29 -5.48 11.64
CA ASN A 119 -11.35 -6.64 10.77
C ASN A 119 -9.99 -7.35 10.73
N ASN A 120 -9.98 -8.64 10.42
CA ASN A 120 -8.72 -9.29 10.12
C ASN A 120 -8.25 -8.85 8.73
N TYR A 121 -6.94 -8.71 8.58
CA TYR A 121 -6.29 -8.44 7.31
C TYR A 121 -6.48 -7.02 6.75
N GLU A 122 -6.54 -6.01 7.61
CA GLU A 122 -6.48 -4.62 7.17
C GLU A 122 -5.02 -4.17 7.06
N TYR A 123 -4.65 -3.65 5.89
CA TYR A 123 -3.30 -3.22 5.56
C TYR A 123 -3.24 -1.70 5.58
N ILE A 124 -2.23 -1.13 6.27
CA ILE A 124 -2.07 0.33 6.42
C ILE A 124 -0.92 0.90 5.58
N PHE A 125 0.09 0.07 5.31
CA PHE A 125 1.32 0.47 4.64
C PHE A 125 1.90 -0.72 3.88
N GLN A 126 2.51 -0.45 2.74
CA GLN A 126 3.23 -1.44 1.97
C GLN A 126 4.43 -0.84 1.25
N ILE A 127 5.45 -1.67 1.06
CA ILE A 127 6.44 -1.46 0.00
C ILE A 127 6.12 -2.49 -1.07
N HIS A 128 5.81 -2.00 -2.26
CA HIS A 128 5.33 -2.82 -3.36
C HIS A 128 6.38 -2.88 -4.47
N GLY A 129 6.66 -4.09 -4.98
CA GLY A 129 7.52 -4.30 -6.14
C GLY A 129 6.69 -4.36 -7.41
N TYR A 130 6.66 -3.27 -8.19
CA TYR A 130 5.90 -3.22 -9.45
C TYR A 130 6.75 -2.63 -10.57
N LYS A 131 6.92 -3.38 -11.66
CA LYS A 131 7.44 -2.85 -12.93
C LYS A 131 6.45 -3.01 -14.08
N SER A 132 5.70 -4.10 -14.08
CA SER A 132 4.66 -4.42 -15.06
C SER A 132 3.68 -5.41 -14.44
N MET A 133 2.57 -5.72 -15.13
CA MET A 133 1.60 -6.71 -14.65
C MET A 133 2.21 -8.09 -14.37
N LYS A 134 3.22 -8.50 -15.15
CA LYS A 134 3.92 -9.78 -14.98
C LYS A 134 4.92 -9.75 -13.81
N CYS A 135 5.36 -8.56 -13.37
CA CYS A 135 6.32 -8.37 -12.29
C CYS A 135 5.75 -7.42 -11.23
N ASN A 136 4.79 -7.96 -10.48
CA ASN A 136 3.93 -7.23 -9.57
C ASN A 136 3.66 -8.08 -8.32
N SER A 137 4.36 -7.79 -7.22
CA SER A 137 3.93 -8.28 -5.91
C SER A 137 4.39 -7.39 -4.75
N PRO A 138 3.72 -7.47 -3.60
CA PRO A 138 4.15 -6.78 -2.40
C PRO A 138 5.46 -7.36 -1.88
N LEU A 139 6.30 -6.49 -1.28
CA LEU A 139 7.55 -6.86 -0.62
C LEU A 139 7.41 -6.82 0.89
N LEU A 140 6.63 -5.85 1.37
CA LEU A 140 6.38 -5.62 2.77
C LEU A 140 4.95 -5.13 2.97
N PHE A 141 4.33 -5.55 4.08
CA PHE A 141 3.11 -4.96 4.60
C PHE A 141 3.19 -4.67 6.09
N ILE A 142 2.52 -3.61 6.53
CA ILE A 142 2.02 -3.50 7.91
C ILE A 142 0.53 -3.83 7.88
N GLN A 143 0.11 -4.77 8.72
CA GLN A 143 -1.25 -5.31 8.76
C GLN A 143 -1.76 -5.47 10.20
N THR A 144 -3.07 -5.35 10.40
CA THR A 144 -3.77 -5.76 11.63
C THR A 144 -4.29 -7.20 11.53
N LYS A 145 -4.09 -8.01 12.58
CA LYS A 145 -4.59 -9.40 12.64
C LYS A 145 -4.74 -9.93 14.06
N GLY A 146 -5.65 -10.90 14.24
CA GLY A 146 -5.75 -11.72 15.45
C GLY A 146 -6.83 -11.26 16.44
N ARG A 147 -6.92 -11.94 17.59
CA ARG A 147 -7.77 -11.53 18.73
C ARG A 147 -7.23 -10.19 19.25
N ASN A 148 -8.12 -9.21 19.42
CA ASN A 148 -7.85 -7.80 19.78
C ASN A 148 -6.97 -7.00 18.80
N LYS A 149 -6.68 -7.56 17.62
CA LYS A 149 -5.98 -6.89 16.50
C LYS A 149 -4.65 -6.26 16.90
N HIS A 150 -3.57 -6.98 16.66
CA HIS A 150 -2.22 -6.43 16.78
C HIS A 150 -1.61 -6.16 15.40
N LEU A 151 -0.65 -5.23 15.38
CA LEU A 151 0.14 -4.95 14.21
C LEU A 151 1.11 -6.10 13.91
N ARG A 152 1.28 -6.36 12.62
CA ARG A 152 2.26 -7.31 12.09
C ARG A 152 3.01 -6.70 10.93
N LEU A 153 4.30 -7.02 10.84
CA LEU A 153 5.08 -6.84 9.62
C LEU A 153 5.07 -8.14 8.84
N LEU A 154 4.74 -8.08 7.55
CA LEU A 154 4.83 -9.22 6.64
C LEU A 154 5.93 -8.93 5.63
N LEU A 155 6.87 -9.86 5.47
CA LEU A 155 8.02 -9.74 4.57
C LEU A 155 7.98 -10.85 3.52
N SER A 156 8.09 -10.48 2.24
CA SER A 156 8.05 -11.42 1.12
C SER A 156 9.13 -12.50 1.24
N LYS A 157 8.75 -13.72 0.87
CA LYS A 157 9.65 -14.86 0.71
C LYS A 157 9.34 -15.59 -0.59
N TYR A 158 10.36 -15.86 -1.38
CA TYR A 158 10.26 -16.70 -2.57
C TYR A 158 10.94 -18.05 -2.32
N PRO A 159 10.62 -19.07 -3.13
CA PRO A 159 11.37 -20.32 -3.11
C PRO A 159 12.87 -20.09 -3.26
N TYR A 160 13.67 -20.96 -2.62
CA TYR A 160 15.12 -20.91 -2.70
C TYR A 160 15.60 -21.10 -4.15
N ASP A 161 15.05 -22.10 -4.83
CA ASP A 161 15.23 -22.27 -6.26
C ASP A 161 14.44 -21.20 -7.04
N ARG A 162 15.17 -20.35 -7.75
CA ARG A 162 14.64 -19.23 -8.54
C ARG A 162 14.72 -19.45 -10.04
N ASN A 163 14.91 -20.69 -10.49
CA ASN A 163 14.98 -21.05 -11.90
C ASN A 163 13.61 -21.13 -12.60
N ASP A 164 12.53 -20.80 -11.89
CA ASP A 164 11.17 -20.79 -12.42
C ASP A 164 10.81 -19.43 -13.05
N SER A 165 9.71 -19.40 -13.82
CA SER A 165 9.16 -18.16 -14.36
C SER A 165 8.78 -17.18 -13.24
N ILE A 166 8.89 -15.88 -13.50
CA ILE A 166 8.53 -14.83 -12.53
C ILE A 166 7.09 -15.01 -12.02
N SER A 167 6.15 -15.37 -12.90
CA SER A 167 4.76 -15.62 -12.52
C SER A 167 4.63 -16.75 -11.51
N ASN A 168 5.35 -17.86 -11.72
CA ASN A 168 5.34 -19.00 -10.81
C ASN A 168 6.03 -18.67 -9.48
N LEU A 169 7.13 -17.92 -9.51
CA LEU A 169 7.79 -17.44 -8.29
C LEU A 169 6.84 -16.57 -7.46
N ILE A 170 6.09 -15.65 -8.08
CA ILE A 170 5.08 -14.84 -7.39
C ILE A 170 3.97 -15.72 -6.81
N LYS A 171 3.48 -16.70 -7.57
CA LYS A 171 2.41 -17.62 -7.13
C LYS A 171 2.84 -18.51 -5.95
N LYS A 172 4.08 -19.00 -5.98
CA LYS A 172 4.69 -19.81 -4.91
C LYS A 172 5.20 -18.97 -3.73
N GLY A 173 5.26 -17.65 -3.90
CA GLY A 173 5.72 -16.72 -2.88
C GLY A 173 4.84 -16.74 -1.64
N SER A 174 5.44 -16.43 -0.51
CA SER A 174 4.78 -16.36 0.79
C SER A 174 5.26 -15.13 1.58
N PHE A 175 4.84 -15.03 2.84
CA PHE A 175 5.29 -13.97 3.72
C PHE A 175 5.73 -14.53 5.08
N THR A 176 6.93 -14.16 5.52
CA THR A 176 7.32 -14.26 6.93
C THR A 176 6.55 -13.21 7.72
N LYS A 177 6.00 -13.60 8.88
CA LYS A 177 5.08 -12.76 9.67
C LYS A 177 5.69 -12.47 11.02
N TYR A 178 5.93 -11.20 11.31
CA TYR A 178 6.46 -10.73 12.59
C TYR A 178 5.34 -10.03 13.36
N LYS A 179 5.05 -10.51 14.57
CA LYS A 179 4.16 -9.78 15.49
C LYS A 179 4.97 -8.63 16.05
N LEU A 180 4.52 -7.40 15.83
CA LEU A 180 5.24 -6.24 16.34
C LEU A 180 5.01 -6.14 17.84
N ALA A 181 6.10 -5.99 18.58
CA ALA A 181 6.12 -5.83 20.03
C ALA A 181 7.22 -4.85 20.40
N THR A 182 7.04 -4.14 21.51
CA THR A 182 8.09 -3.31 22.10
C THR A 182 9.07 -4.17 22.89
N ASN A 183 10.17 -3.57 23.38
CA ASN A 183 11.25 -4.20 24.14
C ASN A 183 10.75 -4.87 25.42
N ASN A 184 9.68 -4.35 26.01
CA ASN A 184 9.00 -4.99 27.13
C ASN A 184 8.14 -6.19 26.69
N SER A 185 8.34 -6.70 25.47
CA SER A 185 7.59 -7.80 24.81
C SER A 185 6.08 -7.58 24.70
N HIS A 186 5.62 -6.34 24.86
CA HIS A 186 4.20 -6.00 24.73
C HIS A 186 3.85 -5.87 23.26
N ARG A 187 2.98 -6.76 22.78
CA ARG A 187 2.45 -6.67 21.41
C ARG A 187 1.76 -5.32 21.20
N ILE A 188 1.93 -4.77 20.02
CA ILE A 188 1.32 -3.49 19.66
C ILE A 188 -0.10 -3.76 19.17
N PHE A 189 -1.07 -3.62 20.06
CA PHE A 189 -2.50 -3.74 19.77
C PHE A 189 -3.09 -2.42 19.24
N VAL A 190 -4.11 -2.52 18.39
CA VAL A 190 -4.84 -1.36 17.83
C VAL A 190 -5.41 -0.50 18.95
N GLU A 191 -5.99 -1.11 19.98
CA GLU A 191 -6.58 -0.40 21.13
C GLU A 191 -5.56 0.50 21.86
N ASN A 192 -4.29 0.07 21.94
CA ASN A 192 -3.25 0.81 22.63
C ASN A 192 -2.82 2.08 21.89
N ILE A 193 -3.02 2.11 20.56
CA ILE A 193 -2.55 3.16 19.65
C ILE A 193 -3.68 3.94 18.99
N LEU A 194 -4.93 3.58 19.28
CA LEU A 194 -6.11 4.29 18.79
C LEU A 194 -6.08 5.74 19.28
N ASN A 195 -6.41 6.68 18.38
CA ASN A 195 -6.37 8.12 18.58
C ASN A 195 -5.01 8.71 18.96
N LYS A 196 -3.91 7.94 18.84
CA LYS A 196 -2.54 8.39 19.11
C LYS A 196 -1.72 8.43 17.83
N TRP A 197 -0.90 9.46 17.68
CA TRP A 197 0.12 9.49 16.63
C TRP A 197 1.22 8.48 16.93
N VAL A 198 1.55 7.68 15.93
CA VAL A 198 2.59 6.66 15.96
C VAL A 198 3.66 7.01 14.94
N ASP A 199 4.91 6.95 15.35
CA ASP A 199 6.07 7.19 14.51
C ASP A 199 6.62 5.85 14.01
N ILE A 200 6.69 5.70 12.69
CA ILE A 200 7.33 4.56 12.04
C ILE A 200 8.61 5.02 11.37
N LYS A 201 9.69 4.28 11.61
CA LYS A 201 10.95 4.44 10.88
C LYS A 201 11.43 3.08 10.38
N PHE A 202 11.72 3.00 9.09
CA PHE A 202 12.45 1.89 8.49
C PHE A 202 13.86 2.35 8.12
N LEU A 203 14.86 1.54 8.47
CA LEU A 203 16.18 1.59 7.84
C LEU A 203 16.25 0.41 6.89
N ILE A 204 16.14 0.66 5.59
CA ILE A 204 15.95 -0.40 4.60
C ILE A 204 17.05 -0.37 3.55
N HIS A 205 17.64 -1.52 3.25
CA HIS A 205 18.59 -1.69 2.16
C HIS A 205 17.98 -2.58 1.08
N PHE A 206 17.72 -2.01 -0.10
CA PHE A 206 17.28 -2.78 -1.26
C PHE A 206 18.50 -3.30 -2.01
N LYS A 207 18.61 -4.63 -2.18
CA LYS A 207 19.58 -5.28 -3.07
C LYS A 207 18.90 -5.66 -4.38
N GLN A 208 19.59 -6.42 -5.22
CA GLN A 208 19.04 -6.82 -6.52
C GLN A 208 17.84 -7.77 -6.42
N THR A 209 17.92 -8.75 -5.52
CA THR A 209 16.98 -9.89 -5.39
C THR A 209 16.49 -10.13 -3.96
N ASN A 210 16.85 -9.26 -3.04
CA ASN A 210 16.39 -9.26 -1.65
C ASN A 210 16.60 -7.87 -1.04
N GLY A 211 16.33 -7.74 0.24
CA GLY A 211 16.67 -6.59 1.04
C GLY A 211 16.74 -6.93 2.51
N MET A 212 17.19 -5.97 3.29
CA MET A 212 17.24 -6.04 4.75
C MET A 212 16.57 -4.80 5.32
N LEU A 213 15.96 -4.93 6.49
CA LEU A 213 15.41 -3.80 7.19
C LEU A 213 15.53 -3.93 8.71
N ASP A 214 15.67 -2.76 9.33
CA ASP A 214 15.29 -2.53 10.72
C ASP A 214 13.97 -1.76 10.73
N MET A 215 13.15 -2.01 11.74
CA MET A 215 11.93 -1.27 11.99
C MET A 215 11.95 -0.68 13.39
N TYR A 216 11.56 0.59 13.48
CA TYR A 216 11.37 1.29 14.73
C TYR A 216 9.92 1.75 14.85
N PHE A 217 9.40 1.67 16.06
CA PHE A 217 8.07 2.07 16.45
C PHE A 217 8.18 3.06 17.62
N ASN A 218 7.72 4.30 17.44
CA ASN A 218 7.88 5.38 18.42
C ASN A 218 9.32 5.57 18.91
N GLY A 219 10.28 5.45 17.98
CA GLY A 219 11.71 5.61 18.27
C GLY A 219 12.41 4.35 18.79
N GLU A 220 11.65 3.35 19.24
CA GLU A 220 12.18 2.08 19.74
C GLU A 220 12.39 1.07 18.61
N LYS A 221 13.52 0.37 18.57
CA LYS A 221 13.78 -0.67 17.55
C LYS A 221 12.99 -1.93 17.90
N VAL A 222 12.01 -2.28 17.06
CA VAL A 222 11.13 -3.46 17.27
C VAL A 222 11.49 -4.66 16.40
N LEU A 223 12.26 -4.44 15.33
CA LEU A 223 12.82 -5.49 14.48
C LEU A 223 14.20 -5.07 13.99
N GLU A 224 15.11 -6.04 13.93
CA GLU A 224 16.50 -5.84 13.53
C GLU A 224 16.89 -6.84 12.45
N ASN A 225 17.60 -6.37 11.41
CA ASN A 225 18.24 -7.16 10.36
C ASN A 225 17.31 -8.19 9.68
N GLN A 226 16.03 -7.85 9.51
CA GLN A 226 15.06 -8.76 8.91
C GLN A 226 15.18 -8.75 7.39
N SER A 227 15.28 -9.93 6.79
CA SER A 227 15.43 -10.09 5.35
C SER A 227 14.09 -10.32 4.64
N PHE A 228 13.95 -9.75 3.45
CA PHE A 228 12.82 -9.97 2.56
C PHE A 228 13.30 -10.22 1.14
N ASP A 229 12.52 -10.96 0.37
CA ASP A 229 12.88 -11.33 -1.00
C ASP A 229 12.33 -10.36 -2.04
N MET A 230 13.07 -10.19 -3.13
CA MET A 230 12.68 -9.41 -4.30
C MET A 230 13.02 -10.15 -5.58
N LEU A 231 12.29 -9.84 -6.65
CA LEU A 231 12.65 -10.24 -7.99
C LEU A 231 13.46 -9.13 -8.67
N ARG A 232 14.38 -9.53 -9.56
CA ARG A 232 15.27 -8.60 -10.25
C ARG A 232 14.50 -7.56 -11.09
N CYS A 233 13.34 -7.91 -11.61
CA CYS A 233 12.48 -7.00 -12.37
C CYS A 233 11.71 -5.98 -11.51
N GLN A 234 11.55 -6.21 -10.19
CA GLN A 234 10.70 -5.36 -9.36
C GLN A 234 11.34 -4.01 -9.06
N THR A 235 10.55 -2.94 -9.17
CA THR A 235 10.91 -1.58 -8.73
C THR A 235 10.14 -1.23 -7.45
N PRO A 236 10.81 -1.20 -6.28
CA PRO A 236 10.14 -0.95 -5.00
C PRO A 236 9.63 0.49 -4.90
N HIS A 237 8.48 0.69 -4.28
CA HIS A 237 7.90 2.00 -3.98
C HIS A 237 6.89 1.88 -2.83
N ILE A 238 6.61 2.98 -2.14
CA ILE A 238 5.62 3.01 -1.06
C ILE A 238 4.20 3.02 -1.64
N LYS A 239 3.29 2.29 -0.98
CA LYS A 239 1.87 2.63 -0.97
C LYS A 239 1.36 2.66 0.47
N PHE A 240 0.39 3.51 0.75
CA PHE A 240 -0.21 3.62 2.09
C PHE A 240 -1.68 4.01 2.00
N GLY A 241 -2.44 3.70 3.02
CA GLY A 241 -3.89 3.94 3.08
C GLY A 241 -4.60 2.80 3.79
N ILE A 242 -5.76 2.40 3.29
CA ILE A 242 -6.50 1.24 3.77
C ILE A 242 -6.71 0.30 2.60
N TYR A 243 -6.33 -0.96 2.78
CA TYR A 243 -6.58 -2.04 1.84
C TYR A 243 -6.97 -3.28 2.60
N ARG A 244 -8.02 -3.99 2.18
CA ARG A 244 -8.53 -5.16 2.89
C ARG A 244 -9.39 -6.06 2.01
N PRO A 245 -9.57 -7.34 2.39
CA PRO A 245 -10.61 -8.20 1.83
C PRO A 245 -12.01 -7.58 1.95
N GLY A 246 -12.78 -7.63 0.87
CA GLY A 246 -14.23 -7.44 0.93
C GLY A 246 -14.93 -8.65 1.54
N ASN A 247 -16.20 -8.50 1.90
CA ASN A 247 -16.99 -9.56 2.50
C ASN A 247 -18.47 -9.38 2.18
N ASP A 248 -19.11 -10.44 1.68
CA ASP A 248 -20.55 -10.44 1.37
C ASP A 248 -21.41 -10.94 2.53
N GLN A 249 -20.83 -11.70 3.47
CA GLN A 249 -21.53 -12.34 4.58
C GLN A 249 -21.60 -11.44 5.81
N SER A 250 -20.53 -10.70 6.10
CA SER A 250 -20.47 -9.80 7.26
C SER A 250 -19.90 -8.45 6.85
N LYS A 251 -20.58 -7.38 7.28
CA LYS A 251 -20.17 -6.00 7.04
C LYS A 251 -18.76 -5.74 7.60
N ASN A 252 -17.88 -5.18 6.78
CA ASN A 252 -16.63 -4.61 7.26
C ASN A 252 -16.93 -3.30 8.01
N PHE A 253 -16.38 -3.14 9.22
CA PHE A 253 -16.43 -1.85 9.91
C PHE A 253 -15.74 -0.75 9.11
N THR A 254 -16.22 0.50 9.21
CA THR A 254 -15.52 1.63 8.63
C THR A 254 -14.17 1.79 9.34
N SER A 255 -13.11 1.97 8.55
CA SER A 255 -11.78 2.26 9.07
C SER A 255 -11.37 3.68 8.68
N ILE A 256 -10.80 4.41 9.63
CA ILE A 256 -10.34 5.79 9.45
C ILE A 256 -8.91 5.89 9.99
N ILE A 257 -8.00 6.40 9.17
CA ILE A 257 -6.59 6.55 9.50
C ILE A 257 -6.07 7.89 8.99
N ASP A 258 -5.25 8.53 9.81
CA ASP A 258 -4.51 9.72 9.45
C ASP A 258 -3.04 9.38 9.17
N PHE A 259 -2.43 10.11 8.23
CA PHE A 259 -1.02 9.99 7.87
C PHE A 259 -0.36 11.36 7.78
N ASP A 260 0.91 11.41 8.18
CA ASP A 260 1.70 12.64 8.15
C ASP A 260 3.23 12.39 8.07
N LYS A 261 4.01 13.43 7.80
CA LYS A 261 5.48 13.52 7.88
C LYS A 261 6.23 12.43 7.12
N PHE A 262 5.87 12.22 5.85
CA PHE A 262 6.63 11.31 4.99
C PHE A 262 8.00 11.90 4.62
N ILE A 263 9.05 11.37 5.26
CA ILE A 263 10.44 11.72 5.02
C ILE A 263 11.20 10.47 4.54
N VAL A 264 11.75 10.54 3.33
CA VAL A 264 12.56 9.49 2.73
C VAL A 264 13.93 10.04 2.36
N ASN A 265 14.97 9.52 3.01
CA ASN A 265 16.35 9.94 2.79
C ASN A 265 17.19 8.76 2.30
N LYS A 266 18.05 8.99 1.31
CA LYS A 266 19.10 8.01 0.97
C LYS A 266 20.16 8.01 2.06
N ILE A 267 20.54 6.84 2.53
CA ILE A 267 21.64 6.66 3.47
C ILE A 267 22.89 6.37 2.63
N LYS A 268 23.87 7.29 2.65
CA LYS A 268 25.21 6.99 2.11
C LYS A 268 25.84 5.93 3.02
N LYS A 269 26.41 4.87 2.44
CA LYS A 269 27.30 4.00 3.21
C LYS A 269 28.41 4.90 3.76
N ARG A 270 28.56 4.92 5.09
CA ARG A 270 29.79 5.42 5.71
C ARG A 270 30.92 4.46 5.36
#